data_AF-A0A5N7WB51-F1
#
_entry.id   AF-A0A5N7WB51-F1
#
_cell.length_a   1.000
_cell.length_b   1.000
_cell.length_c   1.000
_cell.angle_alpha   90.00
_cell.angle_beta   90.00
_cell.angle_gamma   90.00
#
_symmetry.space_group_name_H-M   'P 1'
#
loop_
_entity.id
_entity.type
_entity.pdbx_description
1 polymer ?
#
loop_
_entity_poly.entity_id
_entity_poly.type
_entity_poly.pdbx_seq_one_letter_code
_entity_poly.pdbx_strand_id
1 'polypeptide(L)'
;MGSEKLSLEERLQVLEILLEESIWGLHLDRPEQRKAIASALYTRLEVASRHQAYPAGVAAALYEHADALSELDNTPDPLKPLLRPLIRYSGADD
;
A
#
# COMPACT_ATOMS: atom_id res chain seq x y z
N MET A 1 5.31 -11.48 -17.37
CA MET A 1 4.35 -12.44 -16.79
C MET A 1 3.04 -11.69 -16.67
N GLY A 2 1.95 -12.23 -17.22
CA GLY A 2 0.71 -11.50 -17.42
C GLY A 2 0.15 -11.00 -16.10
N SER A 3 -0.31 -9.75 -16.06
CA SER A 3 -1.15 -9.23 -15.00
C SER A 3 -2.40 -10.11 -14.94
N GLU A 4 -2.40 -11.10 -14.06
CA GLU A 4 -3.59 -11.87 -13.76
C GLU A 4 -4.62 -10.86 -13.27
N LYS A 5 -5.69 -10.69 -14.06
CA LYS A 5 -6.75 -9.77 -13.71
C LYS A 5 -7.40 -10.31 -12.44
N LEU A 6 -7.31 -9.53 -11.37
CA LEU A 6 -8.00 -9.80 -10.11
C LEU A 6 -9.46 -10.20 -10.36
N SER A 7 -9.95 -11.20 -9.62
CA SER A 7 -11.37 -11.58 -9.57
C SER A 7 -12.23 -10.45 -9.01
N LEU A 8 -13.56 -10.57 -9.12
CA LEU A 8 -14.46 -9.56 -8.54
C LEU A 8 -14.30 -9.50 -7.01
N GLU A 9 -14.20 -10.65 -6.36
CA GLU A 9 -14.00 -10.78 -4.92
C GLU A 9 -12.69 -10.14 -4.48
N GLU A 10 -11.60 -10.42 -5.21
CA GLU A 10 -10.29 -9.82 -4.93
C GLU A 10 -10.32 -8.29 -5.09
N ARG A 11 -11.01 -7.78 -6.11
CA ARG A 11 -11.18 -6.33 -6.30
C ARG A 11 -11.97 -5.70 -5.17
N LEU A 12 -13.05 -6.34 -4.72
CA LEU A 12 -13.86 -5.84 -3.61
C LEU A 12 -13.05 -5.83 -2.30
N GLN A 13 -12.24 -6.86 -2.06
CA GLN A 13 -11.35 -6.91 -0.90
C GLN A 13 -10.27 -5.83 -0.94
N VAL A 14 -9.66 -5.59 -2.11
CA VAL A 14 -8.73 -4.47 -2.30
C VAL A 14 -9.42 -3.14 -1.99
N LEU A 15 -10.62 -2.91 -2.54
CA LEU A 15 -11.37 -1.67 -2.31
C LEU A 15 -11.70 -1.47 -0.82
N GLU A 16 -12.13 -2.51 -0.11
CA GLU A 16 -12.43 -2.45 1.32
C GLU A 16 -11.20 -2.03 2.13
N ILE A 17 -10.04 -2.67 1.90
CA ILE A 17 -8.80 -2.36 2.60
C ILE A 17 -8.33 -0.94 2.27
N LEU A 18 -8.39 -0.54 0.99
CA LEU A 18 -8.00 0.81 0.59
C LEU A 18 -8.93 1.87 1.18
N LEU A 19 -10.24 1.60 1.27
CA LEU A 19 -11.17 2.50 1.94
C LEU A 19 -10.82 2.62 3.42
N GLU A 20 -10.57 1.52 4.13
CA GLU A 20 -10.17 1.58 5.55
C GLU A 20 -8.92 2.44 5.78
N GLU A 21 -7.92 2.30 4.92
CA GLU A 21 -6.69 3.10 4.99
C GLU A 21 -6.89 4.55 4.50
N SER A 22 -7.90 4.80 3.65
CA SER A 22 -8.14 6.10 2.99
C SER A 22 -9.41 6.82 3.46
N ILE A 23 -10.07 6.37 4.54
CA ILE A 23 -11.32 6.95 5.08
C ILE A 23 -11.22 8.47 5.32
N TRP A 24 -10.00 9.01 5.41
CA TRP A 24 -9.73 10.44 5.47
C TRP A 24 -9.59 11.07 4.08
N GLY A 25 -10.71 11.14 3.35
CA GLY A 25 -10.87 11.87 2.09
C GLY A 25 -10.86 13.39 2.25
N LEU A 26 -9.75 13.94 2.75
CA LEU A 26 -9.28 15.34 2.75
C LEU A 26 -7.74 15.38 2.90
N HIS A 27 -7.09 14.22 3.08
CA HIS A 27 -5.67 14.07 3.37
C HIS A 27 -4.88 13.45 2.20
N LEU A 28 -5.43 13.38 0.99
CA LEU A 28 -4.71 12.81 -0.17
C LEU A 28 -3.95 13.87 -0.98
N ASP A 29 -4.24 15.14 -0.75
CA ASP A 29 -3.64 16.25 -1.51
C ASP A 29 -2.17 16.47 -1.11
N ARG A 30 -1.83 16.25 0.17
CA ARG A 30 -0.47 16.48 0.65
C ARG A 30 0.42 15.22 0.52
N PRO A 31 1.64 15.35 -0.02
CA PRO A 31 2.57 14.22 -0.12
C PRO A 31 2.84 13.51 1.21
N GLU A 32 2.90 14.24 2.33
CA GLU A 32 3.16 13.64 3.65
C GLU A 32 2.05 12.69 4.09
N GLN A 33 0.81 13.05 3.79
CA GLN A 33 -0.36 12.28 4.17
C GLN A 33 -0.53 11.04 3.28
N ARG A 34 -0.23 11.13 1.98
CA ARG A 34 -0.13 9.94 1.10
C ARG A 34 0.93 8.96 1.60
N LYS A 35 2.09 9.46 2.04
CA LYS A 35 3.14 8.63 2.66
C LYS A 35 2.69 8.01 3.99
N ALA A 36 1.83 8.69 4.77
CA ALA A 36 1.25 8.13 5.99
C ALA A 36 0.34 6.94 5.68
N ILE A 37 -0.53 7.06 4.68
CA ILE A 37 -1.40 5.98 4.21
C ILE A 37 -0.57 4.82 3.67
N ALA A 38 0.45 5.11 2.85
CA ALA A 38 1.39 4.09 2.37
C ALA A 38 2.07 3.34 3.52
N SER A 39 2.55 4.07 4.55
CA SER A 39 3.22 3.48 5.72
C SER A 39 2.28 2.59 6.55
N ALA A 40 1.04 3.02 6.77
CA ALA A 40 0.01 2.23 7.44
C ALA A 40 -0.31 0.95 6.64
N LEU A 41 -0.51 1.10 5.33
CA LEU A 41 -0.77 -0.02 4.43
C LEU A 41 0.41 -1.01 4.37
N TYR A 42 1.65 -0.55 4.31
CA TYR A 42 2.83 -1.43 4.38
C TYR A 42 2.90 -2.20 5.69
N THR A 43 2.61 -1.55 6.82
CA THR A 43 2.60 -2.19 8.14
C THR A 43 1.56 -3.31 8.20
N ARG A 44 0.34 -3.03 7.70
CA ARG A 44 -0.72 -4.04 7.60
C ARG A 44 -0.31 -5.20 6.70
N LEU A 45 0.27 -4.91 5.54
CA LEU A 45 0.72 -5.92 4.59
C LEU A 45 1.86 -6.79 5.14
N GLU A 46 2.77 -6.23 5.94
CA GLU A 46 3.81 -7.00 6.63
C GLU A 46 3.22 -8.04 7.59
N VAL A 47 2.22 -7.64 8.38
CA VAL A 47 1.51 -8.54 9.29
C VAL A 47 0.72 -9.57 8.48
N ALA A 48 -0.04 -9.13 7.48
CA ALA A 48 -0.84 -10.01 6.64
C ALA A 48 0.02 -11.04 5.88
N SER A 49 1.21 -10.65 5.41
CA SER A 49 2.14 -11.54 4.73
C SER A 49 2.66 -12.65 5.64
N ARG A 50 2.91 -12.37 6.92
CA ARG A 50 3.34 -13.39 7.89
C ARG A 50 2.25 -14.43 8.15
N HIS A 51 0.99 -14.01 8.09
CA HIS A 51 -0.17 -14.87 8.34
C HIS A 51 -0.83 -15.42 7.06
N GLN A 52 -0.29 -15.09 5.88
CA GLN A 52 -0.91 -15.42 4.58
C GLN A 52 -2.39 -15.00 4.51
N ALA A 53 -2.71 -13.84 5.10
CA ALA A 53 -4.09 -13.40 5.30
C ALA A 53 -4.80 -12.97 4.01
N TYR A 54 -4.04 -12.64 2.96
CA TYR A 54 -4.56 -12.21 1.66
C TYR A 54 -4.06 -13.11 0.53
N PRO A 55 -4.88 -13.32 -0.53
CA PRO A 55 -4.41 -13.88 -1.78
C PRO A 55 -3.22 -13.09 -2.35
N ALA A 56 -2.33 -13.76 -3.08
CA ALA A 56 -1.13 -13.15 -3.63
C ALA A 56 -1.46 -11.96 -4.57
N GLY A 57 -2.52 -12.06 -5.38
CA GLY A 57 -2.98 -10.98 -6.25
C GLY A 57 -3.45 -9.75 -5.48
N VAL A 58 -4.21 -9.95 -4.40
CA VAL A 58 -4.67 -8.87 -3.50
C VAL A 58 -3.48 -8.19 -2.83
N ALA A 59 -2.55 -8.97 -2.28
CA ALA A 59 -1.34 -8.42 -1.66
C ALA A 59 -0.49 -7.62 -2.65
N ALA A 60 -0.29 -8.14 -3.87
CA ALA A 60 0.45 -7.45 -4.93
C ALA A 60 -0.19 -6.10 -5.29
N ALA A 61 -1.51 -6.07 -5.51
CA ALA A 61 -2.23 -4.85 -5.84
C ALA A 61 -2.17 -3.80 -4.73
N LEU A 62 -2.24 -4.24 -3.46
CA LEU A 62 -2.10 -3.35 -2.31
C LEU A 62 -0.68 -2.79 -2.17
N TYR A 63 0.35 -3.60 -2.44
CA TYR A 63 1.73 -3.11 -2.50
C TYR A 63 1.94 -2.11 -3.63
N GLU A 64 1.40 -2.36 -4.83
CA GLU A 64 1.46 -1.41 -5.95
C GLU A 64 0.79 -0.08 -5.60
N HIS A 65 -0.36 -0.12 -4.91
CA HIS A 65 -1.04 1.09 -4.47
C HIS A 65 -0.22 1.87 -3.43
N ALA A 66 0.34 1.18 -2.43
CA ALA A 66 1.22 1.79 -1.44
C ALA A 66 2.49 2.38 -2.08
N ASP A 67 3.05 1.70 -3.08
CA ASP A 67 4.21 2.17 -3.84
C ASP A 67 3.86 3.45 -4.62
N ALA A 68 2.69 3.54 -5.25
CA ALA A 68 2.22 4.75 -5.93
C ALA A 68 1.99 5.92 -4.94
N LEU A 69 1.39 5.66 -3.78
CA LEU A 69 1.17 6.67 -2.74
C LEU A 69 2.48 7.24 -2.17
N SER A 70 3.54 6.44 -2.16
CA SER A 70 4.87 6.81 -1.65
C SER A 70 5.87 7.20 -2.75
N GLU A 71 5.44 7.28 -4.01
CA GLU A 71 6.27 7.60 -5.19
C GLU A 71 7.40 6.57 -5.44
N LEU A 72 7.25 5.35 -4.93
CA LEU A 72 8.14 4.21 -5.15
C LEU A 72 7.77 3.39 -6.40
N ASP A 73 6.66 3.70 -7.05
CA ASP A 73 6.22 3.09 -8.32
C ASP A 73 7.28 3.21 -9.43
N ASN A 74 8.04 4.31 -9.42
CA ASN A 74 9.15 4.58 -10.35
C ASN A 74 10.47 3.89 -9.96
N THR A 75 10.53 3.21 -8.81
CA THR A 75 11.72 2.49 -8.36
C THR A 75 11.78 1.09 -8.99
N PRO A 76 12.95 0.54 -9.32
CA PRO A 76 13.09 -0.86 -9.70
C PRO A 76 12.53 -1.84 -8.65
N ASP A 77 11.76 -2.85 -9.09
CA ASP A 77 11.12 -3.84 -8.20
C ASP A 77 12.05 -4.50 -7.16
N PRO A 78 13.31 -4.85 -7.48
CA PRO A 78 14.21 -5.44 -6.48
C PRO A 78 14.55 -4.52 -5.31
N LEU A 79 14.44 -3.20 -5.50
CA LEU A 79 14.77 -2.21 -4.47
C LEU A 79 13.55 -1.84 -3.61
N LYS A 80 12.32 -2.01 -4.11
CA LYS A 80 11.10 -1.64 -3.38
C LYS A 80 11.04 -2.29 -1.99
N PRO A 81 11.28 -3.60 -1.78
CA PRO A 81 11.26 -4.20 -0.44
C PRO A 81 12.24 -3.58 0.56
N LEU A 82 13.36 -3.03 0.09
CA LEU A 82 14.35 -2.36 0.93
C LEU A 82 13.94 -0.92 1.28
N LEU A 83 13.17 -0.26 0.40
CA LEU A 83 12.74 1.13 0.57
C LEU A 83 11.42 1.26 1.33
N ARG A 84 10.50 0.29 1.20
CA ARG A 84 9.19 0.31 1.90
C ARG A 84 9.31 0.53 3.42
N PRO A 85 10.24 -0.10 4.15
CA PRO A 85 10.43 0.14 5.59
C PRO A 85 10.97 1.54 5.94
N LEU A 86 11.55 2.24 4.95
CA LEU A 86 12.07 3.60 5.11
C LEU A 86 10.99 4.66 4.91
N ILE A 87 9.84 4.28 4.34
CA ILE A 87 8.64 5.13 4.27
C ILE A 87 8.03 5.20 5.67
N ARG A 88 8.59 6.11 6.48
CA ARG A 88 8.04 6.49 7.77
C ARG A 88 7.23 7.76 7.61
N TYR A 89 6.05 7.78 8.18
CA TYR A 89 5.43 9.04 8.55
C TYR A 89 6.23 9.64 9.72
N SER A 90 7.01 10.69 9.45
CA SER A 90 7.58 11.53 10.51
C SER A 90 6.48 12.49 10.96
N GLY A 91 5.59 12.00 11.83
CA GLY A 91 4.68 12.86 12.57
C GLY A 91 5.46 13.63 13.64
N ALA A 92 6.21 14.64 13.22
CA ALA A 92 6.83 15.64 14.08
C ALA A 92 7.21 16.86 13.23
N ASP A 93 6.28 17.81 13.10
CA ASP A 93 6.50 19.25 13.21
C ASP A 93 5.17 19.96 12.93
N ASP A 94 4.31 19.95 13.95
CA ASP A 94 3.47 21.08 14.42
C ASP A 94 2.76 20.70 15.73
#